data_AF-A0A7Z8QW48-F1
#
_entry.id   AF-A0A7Z8QW48-F1
#
_cell.length_a   1.000
_cell.length_b   1.000
_cell.length_c   1.000
_cell.angle_alpha   90.00
_cell.angle_beta   90.00
_cell.angle_gamma   90.00
#
_symmetry.space_group_name_H-M   'P 1'
#
loop_
_entity.id
_entity.type
_entity.pdbx_description
1 polymer ?
#
loop_
_entity_poly.entity_id
_entity_poly.type
_entity_poly.pdbx_seq_one_letter_code
_entity_poly.pdbx_strand_id
1 'polypeptide(L)'
;SWHGFKELLAVDVAATYPQEITIRAMNMNGLRNEKYTGYKKIINIVERILKFDENPSYQKDLLGFNDTSEEGSLIDGVLGANQLFIKRSGGWDIKLITETEGHLKTVLKLLHDSLLRKNRKDAYVVSELRKKLMAAPYGIPACTLPIFTAIAIRQEVKRLRWVGSDNSFSKNLTLAFKEGSKLKIRLSEFGGKQFAMLFLMGKSLGIEKDEALTNEEYATVCAAKLRKFVNTKPEGVKASNQLDFKTQKLVAFLNTVGKSAQELADFLIDILDVKKDLPSHDVSKVIAAVQALFNDFLKVEDAKLHEIKLCWDDAFPVNKDEKQTIVTRLKQIGTGQAQQLADLLVETNDAEDIEPKTVIEKMLSRSFDECSDSDIGRCTGAIEQLIEQAVLTPEPIAPPITPLPIIPPPIITPNPELEGIVNEIRYIFSASKLPKEKIINVLNQVLQHYRD
;
A
#
# COMPACT_ATOMS: atom_id res chain seq x y z
N SER A 1 10.29 66.92 8.82
CA SER A 1 11.25 66.36 9.78
C SER A 1 11.83 65.07 9.22
N TRP A 2 12.99 64.61 9.68
CA TRP A 2 13.54 63.31 9.27
C TRP A 2 12.59 62.13 9.54
N HIS A 3 11.83 62.21 10.64
CA HIS A 3 10.81 61.23 11.01
C HIS A 3 9.70 61.12 9.94
N GLY A 4 9.12 62.24 9.49
CA GLY A 4 8.08 62.21 8.46
C GLY A 4 8.60 61.75 7.08
N PHE A 5 9.86 62.05 6.74
CA PHE A 5 10.47 61.53 5.52
C PHE A 5 10.67 60.01 5.57
N LYS A 6 11.10 59.47 6.71
CA LYS A 6 11.26 58.03 6.92
C LYS A 6 9.93 57.28 6.83
N GLU A 7 8.86 57.83 7.40
CA GLU A 7 7.51 57.25 7.32
C GLU A 7 7.00 57.21 5.88
N LEU A 8 7.16 58.30 5.13
CA LEU A 8 6.78 58.36 3.71
C LEU A 8 7.54 57.34 2.86
N LEU A 9 8.88 57.25 3.05
CA LEU A 9 9.68 56.22 2.38
C LEU A 9 9.24 54.80 2.76
N ALA A 10 8.88 54.56 4.02
CA ALA A 10 8.42 53.25 4.45
C ALA A 10 7.10 52.84 3.77
N VAL A 11 6.17 53.79 3.60
CA VAL A 11 4.92 53.57 2.87
C VAL A 11 5.18 53.23 1.40
N ASP A 12 6.01 54.03 0.72
CA ASP A 12 6.32 53.80 -0.70
C ASP A 12 7.08 52.49 -0.94
N VAL A 13 8.02 52.14 -0.04
CA VAL A 13 8.74 50.86 -0.08
C VAL A 13 7.79 49.70 0.15
N ALA A 14 6.90 49.76 1.15
CA ALA A 14 5.93 48.72 1.41
C ALA A 14 4.92 48.55 0.27
N ALA A 15 4.53 49.64 -0.41
CA ALA A 15 3.68 49.59 -1.60
C ALA A 15 4.40 48.98 -2.81
N THR A 16 5.70 49.25 -2.96
CA THR A 16 6.52 48.71 -4.06
C THR A 16 6.86 47.23 -3.86
N TYR A 17 7.14 46.84 -2.62
CA TYR A 17 7.56 45.48 -2.24
C TYR A 17 6.61 44.86 -1.21
N PRO A 18 5.34 44.61 -1.58
CA PRO A 18 4.34 44.10 -0.65
C PRO A 18 4.61 42.66 -0.19
N GLN A 19 5.62 41.97 -0.72
CA GLN A 19 6.05 40.63 -0.33
C GLN A 19 7.47 40.63 0.25
N GLU A 20 7.97 41.78 0.72
CA GLU A 20 9.24 41.87 1.41
C GLU A 20 9.26 40.99 2.68
N ILE A 21 10.45 40.45 2.97
CA ILE A 21 10.76 39.70 4.19
C ILE A 21 11.80 40.46 5.01
N THR A 22 11.81 40.25 6.32
CA THR A 22 12.60 41.09 7.23
C THR A 22 14.09 40.75 7.14
N ILE A 23 14.96 41.73 6.90
CA ILE A 23 16.43 41.57 6.95
C ILE A 23 17.02 42.67 7.82
N ARG A 24 17.56 42.29 8.99
CA ARG A 24 18.15 43.20 9.99
C ARG A 24 19.68 43.24 9.94
N ALA A 25 20.30 42.42 9.10
CA ALA A 25 21.73 42.48 8.83
C ALA A 25 22.06 43.72 7.95
N MET A 26 22.48 44.81 8.59
CA MET A 26 22.74 46.12 7.93
C MET A 26 23.75 46.06 6.78
N ASN A 27 24.65 45.08 6.80
CA ASN A 27 25.65 44.84 5.78
C ASN A 27 25.15 43.96 4.61
N MET A 28 23.92 43.43 4.72
CA MET A 28 23.25 42.60 3.70
C MET A 28 21.89 43.17 3.24
N ASN A 29 21.40 44.26 3.82
CA ASN A 29 20.06 44.81 3.53
C ASN A 29 19.96 45.60 2.21
N GLY A 30 21.07 45.81 1.50
CA GLY A 30 21.07 46.51 0.20
C GLY A 30 20.67 45.58 -0.95
N LEU A 31 19.64 45.95 -1.72
CA LEU A 31 19.11 45.15 -2.84
C LEU A 31 20.19 44.61 -3.79
N ARG A 32 21.07 45.51 -4.27
CA ARG A 32 22.15 45.21 -5.22
C ARG A 32 23.51 44.95 -4.53
N ASN A 33 23.52 44.83 -3.21
CA ASN A 33 24.76 44.64 -2.48
C ASN A 33 25.29 43.21 -2.69
N GLU A 34 26.41 43.09 -3.41
CA GLU A 34 27.10 41.83 -3.65
C GLU A 34 28.33 41.61 -2.77
N LYS A 35 28.55 42.45 -1.75
CA LYS A 35 29.73 42.41 -0.88
C LYS A 35 30.01 41.02 -0.30
N TYR A 36 28.97 40.22 -0.06
CA TYR A 36 29.09 38.88 0.51
C TYR A 36 28.79 37.75 -0.48
N THR A 37 28.54 38.06 -1.75
CA THR A 37 28.26 37.05 -2.77
C THR A 37 29.50 36.20 -3.03
N GLY A 38 29.41 34.89 -2.77
CA GLY A 38 30.54 33.97 -2.90
C GLY A 38 31.62 34.10 -1.80
N TYR A 39 31.37 34.90 -0.75
CA TYR A 39 32.29 35.00 0.39
C TYR A 39 32.23 33.75 1.26
N LYS A 40 33.39 33.37 1.81
CA LYS A 40 33.55 32.18 2.67
C LYS A 40 32.53 32.13 3.82
N LYS A 41 32.20 33.28 4.41
CA LYS A 41 31.22 33.38 5.51
C LYS A 41 29.82 32.89 5.10
N ILE A 42 29.30 33.38 3.97
CA ILE A 42 27.99 32.95 3.45
C ILE A 42 28.05 31.49 2.99
N ILE A 43 29.15 31.07 2.36
CA ILE A 43 29.34 29.66 1.96
C ILE A 43 29.25 28.75 3.18
N ASN A 44 29.90 29.11 4.30
CA ASN A 44 29.87 28.34 5.54
C ASN A 44 28.46 28.30 6.15
N ILE A 45 27.75 29.44 6.20
CA ILE A 45 26.36 29.49 6.70
C ILE A 45 25.47 28.56 5.87
N VAL A 46 25.52 28.68 4.54
CA VAL A 46 24.78 27.83 3.60
C VAL A 46 25.13 26.36 3.81
N GLU A 47 26.41 26.02 3.97
CA GLU A 47 26.84 24.65 4.21
C GLU A 47 26.27 24.08 5.51
N ARG A 48 26.29 24.84 6.62
CA ARG A 48 25.72 24.38 7.89
C ARG A 48 24.21 24.18 7.82
N ILE A 49 23.49 25.01 7.05
CA ILE A 49 22.05 24.81 6.81
C ILE A 49 21.80 23.52 6.01
N LEU A 50 22.55 23.29 4.93
CA LEU A 50 22.35 22.12 4.07
C LEU A 50 22.75 20.80 4.75
N LYS A 51 23.70 20.85 5.69
CA LYS A 51 24.17 19.69 6.47
C LYS A 51 23.63 19.66 7.90
N PHE A 52 22.58 20.43 8.20
CA PHE A 52 22.05 20.61 9.55
C PHE A 52 21.61 19.29 10.20
N ASP A 53 20.89 18.46 9.44
CA ASP A 53 20.38 17.17 9.91
C ASP A 53 21.50 16.12 10.05
N GLU A 54 22.62 16.31 9.37
CA GLU A 54 23.75 15.37 9.34
C GLU A 54 24.78 15.62 10.44
N ASN A 55 24.73 16.79 11.10
CA ASN A 55 25.75 17.20 12.07
C ASN A 55 25.14 17.80 13.35
N PRO A 56 25.15 17.06 14.48
CA PRO A 56 24.62 17.53 15.76
C PRO A 56 25.27 18.83 16.28
N SER A 57 26.51 19.14 15.89
CA SER A 57 27.15 20.39 16.31
C SER A 57 26.49 21.64 15.73
N TYR A 58 25.76 21.49 14.63
CA TYR A 58 25.01 22.59 13.99
C TYR A 58 23.62 22.77 14.61
N GLN A 59 23.09 21.78 15.34
CA GLN A 59 21.82 21.81 16.06
C GLN A 59 21.91 22.56 17.40
N LYS A 60 22.83 23.51 17.45
CA LYS A 60 23.01 24.49 18.51
C LYS A 60 22.50 25.84 18.01
N ASP A 61 22.41 26.81 18.92
CA ASP A 61 21.99 28.15 18.54
C ASP A 61 22.88 28.71 17.42
N LEU A 62 22.29 29.53 16.54
CA LEU A 62 22.96 30.16 15.40
C LEU A 62 23.79 29.18 14.55
N LEU A 63 23.27 27.97 14.31
CA LEU A 63 23.97 26.91 13.56
C LEU A 63 25.31 26.49 14.18
N GLY A 64 25.49 26.69 15.50
CA GLY A 64 26.73 26.45 16.24
C GLY A 64 27.84 27.47 15.98
N PHE A 65 27.52 28.66 15.49
CA PHE A 65 28.45 29.80 15.50
C PHE A 65 28.37 30.55 16.84
N ASN A 66 29.43 31.30 17.16
CA ASN A 66 29.41 32.17 18.33
C ASN A 66 28.51 33.37 18.04
N ASP A 67 27.73 33.78 19.04
CA ASP A 67 26.87 34.97 19.01
C ASP A 67 27.65 36.27 18.73
N THR A 68 28.89 36.37 19.22
CA THR A 68 29.78 37.51 18.95
C THR A 68 30.46 37.47 17.57
N SER A 69 30.25 36.44 16.76
CA SER A 69 30.85 36.33 15.42
C SER A 69 30.03 37.08 14.38
N GLU A 70 30.68 37.51 13.29
CA GLU A 70 29.95 38.14 12.18
C GLU A 70 28.95 37.16 11.57
N GLU A 71 29.30 35.88 11.42
CA GLU A 71 28.37 34.83 10.96
C GLU A 71 27.16 34.69 11.89
N GLY A 72 27.36 34.69 13.21
CA GLY A 72 26.27 34.68 14.19
C GLY A 72 25.33 35.87 14.00
N SER A 73 25.90 37.08 13.85
CA SER A 73 25.14 38.31 13.58
C SER A 73 24.38 38.28 12.23
N LEU A 74 24.98 37.70 11.18
CA LEU A 74 24.34 37.52 9.88
C LEU A 74 23.19 36.51 9.96
N ILE A 75 23.39 35.41 10.68
CA ILE A 75 22.36 34.38 10.90
C ILE A 75 21.20 34.98 11.69
N ASP A 76 21.45 35.68 12.79
CA ASP A 76 20.38 36.31 13.57
C ASP A 76 19.64 37.38 12.75
N GLY A 77 20.39 38.24 12.05
CA GLY A 77 19.83 39.30 11.21
C GLY A 77 19.04 38.83 9.99
N VAL A 78 19.18 37.57 9.56
CA VAL A 78 18.48 37.00 8.39
C VAL A 78 17.50 35.90 8.82
N LEU A 79 17.96 34.86 9.51
CA LEU A 79 17.13 33.72 9.93
C LEU A 79 16.39 34.00 11.25
N GLY A 80 17.06 34.60 12.23
CA GLY A 80 16.46 35.00 13.51
C GLY A 80 15.35 36.04 13.34
N ALA A 81 15.61 37.06 12.52
CA ALA A 81 14.66 38.12 12.17
C ALA A 81 13.38 37.59 11.50
N ASN A 82 13.44 36.42 10.84
CA ASN A 82 12.30 35.74 10.22
C ASN A 82 11.79 34.53 11.05
N GLN A 83 12.24 34.40 12.31
CA GLN A 83 11.83 33.32 13.23
C GLN A 83 11.95 31.91 12.64
N LEU A 84 13.00 31.66 11.87
CA LEU A 84 13.22 30.37 11.20
C LEU A 84 13.80 29.31 12.13
N PHE A 85 14.35 29.68 13.29
CA PHE A 85 14.77 28.74 14.32
C PHE A 85 13.63 28.42 15.27
N ILE A 86 13.57 27.18 15.73
CA ILE A 86 12.61 26.69 16.71
C ILE A 86 13.31 25.76 17.69
N LYS A 87 13.01 25.90 18.98
CA LYS A 87 13.53 24.99 20.01
C LYS A 87 12.58 23.80 20.17
N ARG A 88 13.09 22.59 19.95
CA ARG A 88 12.38 21.31 20.12
C ARG A 88 12.95 20.55 21.32
N SER A 89 12.35 19.41 21.66
CA SER A 89 12.81 18.54 22.75
C SER A 89 14.25 18.07 22.57
N GLY A 90 14.72 17.92 21.32
CA GLY A 90 16.08 17.51 20.98
C GLY A 90 17.11 18.65 20.84
N GLY A 91 16.71 19.92 20.97
CA GLY A 91 17.60 21.07 20.78
C GLY A 91 17.05 22.11 19.81
N TRP A 92 17.93 22.92 19.23
CA TRP A 92 17.56 23.88 18.19
C TRP A 92 17.33 23.15 16.87
N ASP A 93 16.27 23.54 16.16
CA ASP A 93 15.90 23.05 14.84
C ASP A 93 15.57 24.25 13.93
N ILE A 94 15.53 24.01 12.63
CA ILE A 94 15.08 24.96 11.61
C ILE A 94 13.65 24.61 11.22
N LYS A 95 12.74 25.58 11.16
CA LYS A 95 11.37 25.35 10.70
C LYS A 95 11.33 24.75 9.29
N LEU A 96 10.38 23.86 9.05
CA LEU A 96 9.98 23.40 7.73
C LEU A 96 9.18 24.49 7.02
N ILE A 97 9.14 24.46 5.67
CA ILE A 97 8.35 25.42 4.89
C ILE A 97 6.87 25.39 5.31
N THR A 98 6.35 24.20 5.63
CA THR A 98 4.97 24.01 6.11
C THR A 98 4.66 24.77 7.40
N GLU A 99 5.66 24.91 8.28
CA GLU A 99 5.61 25.60 9.58
C GLU A 99 5.86 27.12 9.48
N THR A 100 6.16 27.64 8.29
CA THR A 100 6.28 29.08 8.04
C THR A 100 4.97 29.69 7.58
N GLU A 101 4.82 31.00 7.78
CA GLU A 101 3.61 31.76 7.46
C GLU A 101 3.92 33.06 6.69
N GLY A 102 2.87 33.71 6.17
CA GLY A 102 2.97 35.01 5.51
C GLY A 102 3.91 35.05 4.29
N HIS A 103 4.56 36.20 4.09
CA HIS A 103 5.46 36.45 2.95
C HIS A 103 6.66 35.51 2.94
N LEU A 104 7.16 35.13 4.12
CA LEU A 104 8.26 34.18 4.25
C LEU A 104 7.90 32.82 3.64
N LYS A 105 6.71 32.30 3.96
CA LYS A 105 6.22 31.05 3.36
C LYS A 105 6.14 31.16 1.84
N THR A 106 5.61 32.27 1.33
CA THR A 106 5.49 32.53 -0.10
C THR A 106 6.86 32.50 -0.79
N VAL A 107 7.85 33.19 -0.22
CA VAL A 107 9.21 33.24 -0.75
C VAL A 107 9.88 31.86 -0.72
N LEU A 108 9.83 31.17 0.43
CA LEU A 108 10.45 29.84 0.58
C LEU A 108 9.81 28.80 -0.34
N LYS A 109 8.48 28.81 -0.48
CA LYS A 109 7.78 27.96 -1.46
C LYS A 109 8.20 28.28 -2.88
N LEU A 110 8.27 29.55 -3.26
CA LEU A 110 8.71 29.95 -4.60
C LEU A 110 10.13 29.46 -4.89
N LEU A 111 11.06 29.59 -3.95
CA LEU A 111 12.42 29.06 -4.06
C LEU A 111 12.43 27.53 -4.23
N HIS A 112 11.73 26.83 -3.34
CA HIS A 112 11.61 25.38 -3.35
C HIS A 112 11.05 24.86 -4.68
N ASP A 113 9.87 25.33 -5.08
CA ASP A 113 9.15 24.85 -6.27
C ASP A 113 9.89 25.21 -7.56
N SER A 114 10.58 26.35 -7.56
CA SER A 114 11.40 26.76 -8.70
C SER A 114 12.66 25.93 -8.84
N LEU A 115 13.19 25.29 -7.81
CA LEU A 115 14.39 24.45 -7.94
C LEU A 115 14.05 22.97 -8.11
N LEU A 116 12.93 22.51 -7.55
CA LEU A 116 12.53 21.10 -7.51
C LEU A 116 11.44 20.73 -8.52
N ARG A 117 11.21 21.56 -9.55
CA ARG A 117 10.22 21.27 -10.59
C ARG A 117 10.61 20.03 -11.42
N LYS A 118 9.80 18.98 -11.34
CA LYS A 118 10.06 17.65 -11.95
C LYS A 118 10.08 17.62 -13.48
N ASN A 119 9.16 18.33 -14.14
CA ASN A 119 8.94 18.18 -15.58
C ASN A 119 9.69 19.23 -16.42
N ARG A 120 10.95 19.52 -16.10
CA ARG A 120 11.76 20.42 -16.94
C ARG A 120 12.63 19.62 -17.89
N LYS A 121 12.52 19.96 -19.18
CA LYS A 121 13.45 19.47 -20.21
C LYS A 121 14.88 19.95 -19.95
N ASP A 122 15.04 21.18 -19.46
CA ASP A 122 16.34 21.81 -19.21
C ASP A 122 16.59 22.12 -17.72
N ALA A 123 17.87 22.11 -17.35
CA ALA A 123 18.31 22.57 -16.03
C ALA A 123 17.95 24.05 -15.79
N TYR A 124 17.57 24.36 -14.56
CA TYR A 124 17.10 25.69 -14.18
C TYR A 124 18.26 26.67 -14.01
N VAL A 125 18.17 27.83 -14.65
CA VAL A 125 19.14 28.92 -14.49
C VAL A 125 18.77 29.72 -13.24
N VAL A 126 19.55 29.59 -12.17
CA VAL A 126 19.23 30.20 -10.86
C VAL A 126 19.22 31.73 -10.91
N SER A 127 19.92 32.34 -11.85
CA SER A 127 19.87 33.80 -12.07
C SER A 127 18.47 34.32 -12.38
N GLU A 128 17.57 33.48 -12.91
CA GLU A 128 16.18 33.87 -13.15
C GLU A 128 15.40 34.03 -11.84
N LEU A 129 15.66 33.17 -10.83
CA LEU A 129 15.15 33.35 -9.47
C LEU A 129 15.70 34.63 -8.84
N ARG A 130 17.00 34.90 -9.01
CA ARG A 130 17.63 36.15 -8.53
C ARG A 130 16.88 37.38 -9.07
N LYS A 131 16.71 37.47 -10.38
CA LYS A 131 16.01 38.60 -11.02
C LYS A 131 14.59 38.76 -10.49
N LYS A 132 13.86 37.65 -10.37
CA LYS A 132 12.48 37.64 -9.88
C LYS A 132 12.36 38.10 -8.43
N LEU A 133 13.22 37.59 -7.54
CA LEU A 133 13.15 37.87 -6.09
C LEU A 133 13.74 39.23 -5.70
N MET A 134 14.63 39.81 -6.52
CA MET A 134 15.10 41.18 -6.32
C MET A 134 14.11 42.24 -6.82
N ALA A 135 13.23 41.88 -7.76
CA ALA A 135 12.21 42.77 -8.30
C ALA A 135 10.97 42.84 -7.39
N ALA A 136 10.09 43.80 -7.68
CA ALA A 136 8.74 43.81 -7.11
C ALA A 136 7.98 42.53 -7.48
N PRO A 137 7.17 41.95 -6.58
CA PRO A 137 6.77 42.49 -5.27
C PRO A 137 7.71 42.13 -4.09
N TYR A 138 8.85 41.48 -4.33
CA TYR A 138 9.64 40.86 -3.27
C TYR A 138 10.74 41.75 -2.69
N GLY A 139 11.55 42.39 -3.53
CA GLY A 139 12.61 43.29 -3.07
C GLY A 139 13.65 42.63 -2.14
N ILE A 140 14.06 41.39 -2.41
CA ILE A 140 14.99 40.66 -1.53
C ILE A 140 16.44 40.91 -1.95
N PRO A 141 17.31 41.38 -1.05
CA PRO A 141 18.74 41.53 -1.27
C PRO A 141 19.43 40.26 -1.78
N ALA A 142 20.18 40.40 -2.87
CA ALA A 142 20.81 39.28 -3.57
C ALA A 142 21.69 38.42 -2.67
N CYS A 143 22.43 39.04 -1.75
CA CYS A 143 23.35 38.34 -0.85
C CYS A 143 22.66 37.44 0.19
N THR A 144 21.37 37.65 0.46
CA THR A 144 20.58 36.82 1.40
C THR A 144 19.91 35.63 0.71
N LEU A 145 19.70 35.70 -0.60
CA LEU A 145 19.01 34.66 -1.37
C LEU A 145 19.64 33.26 -1.22
N PRO A 146 20.97 33.07 -1.22
CA PRO A 146 21.57 31.77 -0.97
C PRO A 146 21.15 31.15 0.38
N ILE A 147 21.03 31.97 1.42
CA ILE A 147 20.66 31.54 2.78
C ILE A 147 19.21 31.03 2.78
N PHE A 148 18.27 31.84 2.29
CA PHE A 148 16.86 31.42 2.20
C PHE A 148 16.68 30.22 1.28
N THR A 149 17.44 30.15 0.19
CA THR A 149 17.39 29.01 -0.73
C THR A 149 17.89 27.74 -0.05
N ALA A 150 18.96 27.81 0.74
CA ALA A 150 19.46 26.67 1.50
C ALA A 150 18.40 26.14 2.47
N ILE A 151 17.68 27.03 3.16
CA ILE A 151 16.55 26.65 4.04
C ILE A 151 15.46 25.94 3.23
N ALA A 152 15.10 26.52 2.09
CA ALA A 152 14.02 26.01 1.24
C ALA A 152 14.31 24.60 0.70
N ILE A 153 15.56 24.28 0.35
CA ILE A 153 15.91 23.00 -0.30
C ILE A 153 16.60 22.00 0.62
N ARG A 154 16.80 22.29 1.91
CA ARG A 154 17.70 21.48 2.77
C ARG A 154 17.36 19.98 2.77
N GLN A 155 16.07 19.63 2.82
CA GLN A 155 15.61 18.25 2.87
C GLN A 155 15.82 17.51 1.53
N GLU A 156 15.89 18.25 0.44
CA GLU A 156 15.92 17.72 -0.93
C GLU A 156 17.25 17.99 -1.64
N VAL A 157 18.25 18.54 -0.93
CA VAL A 157 19.55 18.90 -1.51
C VAL A 157 20.24 17.70 -2.18
N LYS A 158 20.03 16.50 -1.63
CA LYS A 158 20.55 15.23 -2.16
C LYS A 158 19.99 14.88 -3.55
N ARG A 159 18.84 15.43 -3.91
CA ARG A 159 18.20 15.27 -5.24
C ARG A 159 18.56 16.39 -6.20
N LEU A 160 19.38 17.35 -5.81
CA LEU A 160 19.79 18.45 -6.68
C LEU A 160 21.23 18.26 -7.16
N ARG A 161 21.49 18.63 -8.42
CA ARG A 161 22.82 18.57 -9.04
C ARG A 161 23.07 19.83 -9.86
N TRP A 162 24.27 20.40 -9.72
CA TRP A 162 24.75 21.48 -10.58
C TRP A 162 25.18 20.92 -11.93
N VAL A 163 24.96 21.69 -13.01
CA VAL A 163 25.39 21.33 -14.36
C VAL A 163 26.73 22.01 -14.66
N GLY A 164 27.76 21.20 -14.97
CA GLY A 164 29.06 21.69 -15.42
C GLY A 164 29.87 22.42 -14.36
N SER A 165 29.82 21.99 -13.09
CA SER A 165 30.61 22.60 -12.02
C SER A 165 31.11 21.60 -10.99
N ASP A 166 32.39 21.71 -10.62
CA ASP A 166 33.08 20.83 -9.67
C ASP A 166 33.21 21.44 -8.25
N ASN A 167 32.70 22.65 -8.03
CA ASN A 167 32.71 23.25 -6.69
C ASN A 167 31.74 22.50 -5.76
N SER A 168 31.97 22.61 -4.45
CA SER A 168 31.00 22.19 -3.43
C SER A 168 29.62 22.79 -3.68
N PHE A 169 28.55 22.06 -3.32
CA PHE A 169 27.17 22.51 -3.52
C PHE A 169 26.91 23.90 -2.92
N SER A 170 27.34 24.15 -1.68
CA SER A 170 27.17 25.43 -0.98
C SER A 170 27.83 26.60 -1.72
N LYS A 171 29.07 26.40 -2.20
CA LYS A 171 29.79 27.40 -3.00
C LYS A 171 29.06 27.71 -4.29
N ASN A 172 28.60 26.69 -5.03
CA ASN A 172 27.80 26.92 -6.23
C ASN A 172 26.50 27.64 -5.93
N LEU A 173 25.79 27.29 -4.86
CA LEU A 173 24.56 27.98 -4.47
C LEU A 173 24.79 29.47 -4.21
N THR A 174 25.88 29.83 -3.52
CA THR A 174 26.21 31.25 -3.31
C THR A 174 26.57 31.99 -4.60
N LEU A 175 27.32 31.35 -5.51
CA LEU A 175 27.70 31.94 -6.80
C LEU A 175 26.55 32.01 -7.80
N ALA A 176 25.54 31.15 -7.64
CA ALA A 176 24.38 31.08 -8.52
C ALA A 176 23.49 32.33 -8.43
N PHE A 177 23.52 33.04 -7.29
CA PHE A 177 22.84 34.31 -7.07
C PHE A 177 23.70 35.55 -7.35
N LYS A 178 24.91 35.37 -7.91
CA LYS A 178 25.71 36.49 -8.43
C LYS A 178 25.09 37.06 -9.70
N GLU A 179 25.21 38.36 -9.91
CA GLU A 179 24.86 38.99 -11.18
C GLU A 179 25.56 38.30 -12.37
N GLY A 180 24.79 38.05 -13.44
CA GLY A 180 25.30 37.41 -14.66
C GLY A 180 25.65 35.91 -14.51
N SER A 181 25.35 35.27 -13.38
CA SER A 181 25.64 33.85 -13.18
C SER A 181 24.90 32.96 -14.18
N LYS A 182 25.61 32.00 -14.77
CA LYS A 182 25.06 31.00 -15.71
C LYS A 182 24.88 29.62 -15.06
N LEU A 183 25.08 29.52 -13.74
CA LEU A 183 24.99 28.24 -13.04
C LEU A 183 23.57 27.68 -13.14
N LYS A 184 23.49 26.45 -13.62
CA LYS A 184 22.24 25.72 -13.77
C LYS A 184 22.16 24.57 -12.79
N ILE A 185 20.97 24.31 -12.29
CA ILE A 185 20.69 23.24 -11.35
C ILE A 185 19.56 22.37 -11.89
N ARG A 186 19.70 21.06 -11.75
CA ARG A 186 18.69 20.08 -12.14
C ARG A 186 18.28 19.23 -10.95
N LEU A 187 17.02 18.85 -10.94
CA LEU A 187 16.53 17.77 -10.09
C LEU A 187 17.02 16.45 -10.69
N SER A 188 17.85 15.75 -9.94
CA SER A 188 18.29 14.38 -10.20
C SER A 188 17.55 13.50 -9.21
N GLU A 189 16.48 12.86 -9.66
CA GLU A 189 15.69 11.99 -8.78
C GLU A 189 16.50 10.76 -8.35
N PHE A 190 17.38 10.20 -9.19
CA PHE A 190 18.18 9.04 -8.78
C PHE A 190 19.69 9.32 -8.81
N GLY A 191 20.42 8.74 -7.87
CA GLY A 191 21.89 8.61 -7.91
C GLY A 191 22.33 7.44 -8.78
N GLY A 192 23.61 7.41 -9.18
CA GLY A 192 24.14 6.36 -10.06
C GLY A 192 23.95 4.93 -9.52
N LYS A 193 24.12 4.72 -8.21
CA LYS A 193 23.88 3.42 -7.57
C LYS A 193 22.40 3.05 -7.53
N GLN A 194 21.52 4.03 -7.30
CA GLN A 194 20.07 3.82 -7.30
C GLN A 194 19.56 3.44 -8.70
N PHE A 195 20.06 4.10 -9.75
CA PHE A 195 19.80 3.70 -11.13
C PHE A 195 20.24 2.25 -11.38
N ALA A 196 21.49 1.93 -11.06
CA ALA A 196 22.02 0.58 -11.27
C ALA A 196 21.21 -0.48 -10.52
N MET A 197 20.84 -0.23 -9.26
CA MET A 197 19.99 -1.15 -8.48
C MET A 197 18.62 -1.36 -9.13
N LEU A 198 17.93 -0.28 -9.49
CA LEU A 198 16.58 -0.37 -10.07
C LEU A 198 16.60 -1.02 -11.46
N PHE A 199 17.62 -0.76 -12.27
CA PHE A 199 17.73 -1.34 -13.61
C PHE A 199 18.06 -2.83 -13.56
N LEU A 200 18.98 -3.25 -12.68
CA LEU A 200 19.29 -4.67 -12.50
C LEU A 200 18.11 -5.44 -11.93
N MET A 201 17.36 -4.82 -11.02
CA MET A 201 16.11 -5.37 -10.52
C MET A 201 15.04 -5.47 -11.61
N GLY A 202 14.84 -4.42 -12.41
CA GLY A 202 13.91 -4.40 -13.54
C GLY A 202 14.24 -5.49 -14.57
N LYS A 203 15.52 -5.65 -14.90
CA LYS A 203 16.00 -6.72 -15.77
C LYS A 203 15.70 -8.11 -15.20
N SER A 204 15.85 -8.29 -13.88
CA SER A 204 15.51 -9.55 -13.20
C SER A 204 14.00 -9.84 -13.21
N LEU A 205 13.16 -8.83 -13.43
CA LEU A 205 11.71 -8.94 -13.65
C LEU A 205 11.33 -9.00 -15.15
N GLY A 206 12.31 -9.14 -16.05
CA GLY A 206 12.09 -9.21 -17.50
C GLY A 206 11.67 -7.88 -18.15
N ILE A 207 11.98 -6.73 -17.52
CA ILE A 207 11.67 -5.42 -18.08
C ILE A 207 12.87 -4.94 -18.90
N GLU A 208 12.68 -4.82 -20.20
CA GLU A 208 13.66 -4.17 -21.08
C GLU A 208 13.43 -2.66 -21.13
N LYS A 209 14.51 -1.90 -21.33
CA LYS A 209 14.44 -0.46 -21.46
C LYS A 209 14.04 -0.10 -22.89
N ASP A 210 12.90 0.56 -23.05
CA ASP A 210 12.52 1.21 -24.30
C ASP A 210 13.49 2.39 -24.60
N GLU A 211 13.96 2.48 -25.83
CA GLU A 211 14.86 3.55 -26.30
C GLU A 211 14.24 4.94 -26.12
N ALA A 212 12.91 5.04 -26.16
CA ALA A 212 12.20 6.30 -25.97
C ALA A 212 12.19 6.78 -24.50
N LEU A 213 12.42 5.89 -23.53
CA LEU A 213 12.36 6.23 -22.11
C LEU A 213 13.67 6.82 -21.60
N THR A 214 13.56 7.91 -20.85
CA THR A 214 14.66 8.43 -20.04
C THR A 214 15.06 7.44 -18.94
N ASN A 215 16.26 7.60 -18.39
CA ASN A 215 16.72 6.74 -17.29
C ASN A 215 15.82 6.88 -16.05
N GLU A 216 15.32 8.09 -15.79
CA GLU A 216 14.43 8.43 -14.69
C GLU A 216 13.05 7.76 -14.83
N GLU A 217 12.47 7.80 -16.04
CA GLU A 217 11.20 7.12 -16.33
C GLU A 217 11.37 5.60 -16.22
N TYR A 218 12.44 5.05 -16.80
CA TYR A 218 12.73 3.62 -16.71
C TYR A 218 12.93 3.15 -15.25
N ALA A 219 13.64 3.93 -14.42
CA ALA A 219 13.80 3.63 -13.00
C ALA A 219 12.46 3.57 -12.26
N THR A 220 11.56 4.51 -12.59
CA THR A 220 10.22 4.58 -12.00
C THR A 220 9.36 3.39 -12.43
N VAL A 221 9.44 2.98 -13.71
CA VAL A 221 8.77 1.78 -14.23
C VAL A 221 9.27 0.53 -13.52
N CYS A 222 10.59 0.37 -13.35
CA CYS A 222 11.17 -0.76 -12.63
C CYS A 222 10.63 -0.84 -11.20
N ALA A 223 10.67 0.28 -10.46
CA ALA A 223 10.14 0.36 -9.10
C ALA A 223 8.64 0.04 -9.02
N ALA A 224 7.84 0.51 -9.98
CA ALA A 224 6.41 0.21 -10.05
C ALA A 224 6.15 -1.29 -10.32
N LYS A 225 6.95 -1.92 -11.19
CA LYS A 225 6.83 -3.35 -11.47
C LYS A 225 7.19 -4.22 -10.26
N LEU A 226 8.22 -3.86 -9.48
CA LEU A 226 8.53 -4.56 -8.23
C LEU A 226 7.37 -4.50 -7.24
N ARG A 227 6.79 -3.30 -7.05
CA ARG A 227 5.59 -3.13 -6.21
C ARG A 227 4.46 -4.01 -6.71
N LYS A 228 4.20 -4.01 -8.02
CA LYS A 228 3.17 -4.85 -8.62
C LYS A 228 3.45 -6.34 -8.36
N PHE A 229 4.67 -6.81 -8.63
CA PHE A 229 5.07 -8.20 -8.43
C PHE A 229 4.81 -8.66 -6.99
N VAL A 230 5.26 -7.89 -5.99
CA VAL A 230 5.02 -8.24 -4.58
C VAL A 230 3.54 -8.15 -4.25
N ASN A 231 2.83 -7.11 -4.67
CA ASN A 231 1.40 -6.94 -4.35
C ASN A 231 0.51 -8.02 -4.99
N THR A 232 0.90 -8.57 -6.14
CA THR A 232 0.20 -9.68 -6.79
C THR A 232 0.44 -11.04 -6.12
N LYS A 233 1.37 -11.15 -5.16
CA LYS A 233 1.56 -12.40 -4.42
C LYS A 233 0.43 -12.62 -3.40
N PRO A 234 0.03 -13.89 -3.17
CA PRO A 234 -1.01 -14.22 -2.19
C PRO A 234 -0.68 -13.68 -0.80
N GLU A 235 -1.70 -13.26 -0.04
CA GLU A 235 -1.50 -12.76 1.33
C GLU A 235 -0.82 -13.79 2.24
N GLY A 236 -1.19 -15.06 2.14
CA GLY A 236 -0.51 -16.14 2.85
C GLY A 236 0.98 -16.18 2.53
N VAL A 237 1.36 -16.05 1.26
CA VAL A 237 2.79 -16.04 0.88
C VAL A 237 3.49 -14.80 1.44
N LYS A 238 2.91 -13.60 1.31
CA LYS A 238 3.51 -12.34 1.77
C LYS A 238 3.68 -12.27 3.29
N ALA A 239 2.74 -12.86 4.04
CA ALA A 239 2.75 -12.89 5.50
C ALA A 239 3.44 -14.12 6.09
N SER A 240 3.99 -15.01 5.26
CA SER A 240 4.53 -16.28 5.75
C SER A 240 5.84 -16.09 6.51
N ASN A 241 5.95 -16.75 7.66
CA ASN A 241 7.18 -16.82 8.45
C ASN A 241 8.28 -17.66 7.78
N GLN A 242 7.95 -18.37 6.69
CA GLN A 242 8.91 -19.17 5.93
C GLN A 242 9.74 -18.35 4.93
N LEU A 243 9.32 -17.11 4.63
CA LEU A 243 10.12 -16.18 3.83
C LEU A 243 11.43 -15.84 4.56
N ASP A 244 12.50 -15.64 3.81
CA ASP A 244 13.75 -15.12 4.36
C ASP A 244 13.57 -13.72 4.97
N PHE A 245 14.39 -13.41 5.97
CA PHE A 245 14.35 -12.15 6.69
C PHE A 245 14.43 -10.93 5.78
N LYS A 246 15.21 -11.01 4.68
CA LYS A 246 15.32 -9.91 3.72
C LYS A 246 14.02 -9.72 2.94
N THR A 247 13.37 -10.81 2.55
CA THR A 247 12.10 -10.82 1.81
C THR A 247 10.95 -10.28 2.67
N GLN A 248 10.87 -10.72 3.93
CA GLN A 248 9.88 -10.20 4.89
C GLN A 248 10.00 -8.68 5.08
N LYS A 249 11.24 -8.19 5.22
CA LYS A 249 11.52 -6.75 5.32
C LYS A 249 11.13 -5.98 4.06
N LEU A 250 11.32 -6.55 2.87
CA LEU A 250 10.86 -5.95 1.62
C LEU A 250 9.33 -5.79 1.60
N VAL A 251 8.58 -6.84 1.98
CA VAL A 251 7.12 -6.78 2.08
C VAL A 251 6.70 -5.68 3.06
N ALA A 252 7.30 -5.63 4.26
CA ALA A 252 7.02 -4.61 5.26
C ALA A 252 7.30 -3.18 4.76
N PHE A 253 8.42 -2.99 4.05
CA PHE A 253 8.77 -1.70 3.45
C PHE A 253 7.75 -1.27 2.40
N LEU A 254 7.30 -2.18 1.54
CA LEU A 254 6.33 -1.89 0.48
C LEU A 254 4.92 -1.60 1.01
N ASN A 255 4.54 -2.18 2.14
CA ASN A 255 3.28 -1.89 2.83
C ASN A 255 3.27 -0.51 3.53
N THR A 256 4.43 0.16 3.63
CA THR A 256 4.51 1.50 4.21
C THR A 256 4.01 2.55 3.20
N VAL A 257 2.97 3.30 3.57
CA VAL A 257 2.36 4.32 2.69
C VAL A 257 3.36 5.45 2.38
N GLY A 258 3.39 5.88 1.12
CA GLY A 258 4.11 7.09 0.69
C GLY A 258 5.59 6.91 0.35
N LYS A 259 6.11 5.67 0.31
CA LYS A 259 7.52 5.41 -0.03
C LYS A 259 7.82 5.64 -1.50
N SER A 260 8.79 6.52 -1.77
CA SER A 260 9.26 6.88 -3.11
C SER A 260 10.09 5.76 -3.77
N ALA A 261 10.29 5.84 -5.08
CA ALA A 261 11.16 4.91 -5.82
C ALA A 261 12.63 5.01 -5.39
N GLN A 262 13.06 6.18 -4.89
CA GLN A 262 14.41 6.39 -4.38
C GLN A 262 14.62 5.68 -3.05
N GLU A 263 13.69 5.87 -2.10
CA GLU A 263 13.74 5.17 -0.82
C GLU A 263 13.71 3.64 -1.03
N LEU A 264 12.95 3.16 -2.01
CA LEU A 264 12.96 1.75 -2.41
C LEU A 264 14.34 1.32 -2.93
N ALA A 265 14.98 2.12 -3.78
CA ALA A 265 16.31 1.82 -4.29
C ALA A 265 17.35 1.78 -3.17
N ASP A 266 17.36 2.78 -2.29
CA ASP A 266 18.28 2.83 -1.14
C ASP A 266 18.05 1.65 -0.20
N PHE A 267 16.78 1.34 0.09
CA PHE A 267 16.41 0.18 0.90
C PHE A 267 16.92 -1.14 0.29
N LEU A 268 16.77 -1.33 -1.02
CA LEU A 268 17.28 -2.51 -1.72
C LEU A 268 18.81 -2.60 -1.68
N ILE A 269 19.50 -1.47 -1.84
CA ILE A 269 20.97 -1.41 -1.75
C ILE A 269 21.44 -1.85 -0.37
N ASP A 270 20.77 -1.36 0.68
CA ASP A 270 21.13 -1.63 2.07
C ASP A 270 20.78 -3.07 2.49
N ILE A 271 19.58 -3.56 2.15
CA ILE A 271 19.14 -4.90 2.57
C ILE A 271 19.88 -6.04 1.86
N LEU A 272 20.25 -5.82 0.61
CA LEU A 272 21.02 -6.80 -0.16
C LEU A 272 22.53 -6.71 0.13
N ASP A 273 22.98 -5.68 0.87
CA ASP A 273 24.40 -5.39 1.16
C ASP A 273 25.26 -5.29 -0.12
N VAL A 274 24.73 -4.58 -1.12
CA VAL A 274 25.35 -4.45 -2.47
C VAL A 274 25.97 -3.08 -2.71
N LYS A 275 26.10 -2.26 -1.67
CA LYS A 275 26.58 -0.87 -1.78
C LYS A 275 27.98 -0.76 -2.39
N LYS A 276 28.86 -1.75 -2.12
CA LYS A 276 30.22 -1.81 -2.67
C LYS A 276 30.26 -2.36 -4.09
N ASP A 277 29.26 -3.16 -4.45
CA ASP A 277 29.17 -3.85 -5.75
C ASP A 277 28.58 -2.93 -6.84
N LEU A 278 27.80 -1.92 -6.43
CA LEU A 278 27.21 -0.93 -7.33
C LEU A 278 28.13 0.29 -7.57
N PRO A 279 28.11 0.88 -8.78
CA PRO A 279 27.14 0.61 -9.87
C PRO A 279 27.57 -0.50 -10.85
N SER A 280 28.83 -0.94 -10.84
CA SER A 280 29.36 -1.80 -11.92
C SER A 280 30.50 -2.73 -11.48
N HIS A 281 30.72 -2.94 -10.18
CA HIS A 281 31.83 -3.77 -9.70
C HIS A 281 31.52 -5.26 -9.75
N ASP A 282 30.37 -5.68 -9.21
CA ASP A 282 29.96 -7.09 -9.22
C ASP A 282 28.46 -7.22 -9.55
N VAL A 283 28.16 -6.96 -10.83
CA VAL A 283 26.78 -6.98 -11.34
C VAL A 283 26.13 -8.36 -11.17
N SER A 284 26.89 -9.43 -11.35
CA SER A 284 26.40 -10.80 -11.24
C SER A 284 25.93 -11.12 -9.82
N LYS A 285 26.69 -10.69 -8.80
CA LYS A 285 26.29 -10.83 -7.39
C LYS A 285 25.01 -10.05 -7.08
N VAL A 286 24.87 -8.83 -7.60
CA VAL A 286 23.64 -8.04 -7.41
C VAL A 286 22.44 -8.74 -8.04
N ILE A 287 22.57 -9.25 -9.28
CA ILE A 287 21.50 -10.00 -9.95
C ILE A 287 21.13 -11.24 -9.15
N ALA A 288 22.12 -12.03 -8.69
CA ALA A 288 21.88 -13.22 -7.89
C ALA A 288 21.15 -12.90 -6.58
N ALA A 289 21.52 -11.80 -5.91
CA ALA A 289 20.86 -11.35 -4.69
C ALA A 289 19.40 -10.92 -4.92
N VAL A 290 19.11 -10.25 -6.05
CA VAL A 290 17.74 -9.91 -6.43
C VAL A 290 16.93 -11.16 -6.79
N GLN A 291 17.50 -12.07 -7.58
CA GLN A 291 16.85 -13.33 -7.94
C GLN A 291 16.55 -14.18 -6.71
N ALA A 292 17.43 -14.19 -5.71
CA ALA A 292 17.18 -14.89 -4.45
C ALA A 292 15.90 -14.39 -3.75
N LEU A 293 15.63 -13.07 -3.75
CA LEU A 293 14.38 -12.52 -3.21
C LEU A 293 13.15 -13.03 -3.98
N PHE A 294 13.23 -13.10 -5.32
CA PHE A 294 12.11 -13.56 -6.14
C PHE A 294 11.87 -15.06 -6.01
N ASN A 295 12.95 -15.85 -5.96
CA ASN A 295 12.89 -17.29 -5.77
C ASN A 295 12.35 -17.67 -4.39
N ASP A 296 12.56 -16.83 -3.38
CA ASP A 296 12.04 -17.05 -2.04
C ASP A 296 10.50 -16.98 -2.00
N PHE A 297 9.90 -16.00 -2.71
CA PHE A 297 8.44 -15.97 -2.89
C PHE A 297 7.92 -17.22 -3.60
N LEU A 298 8.59 -17.66 -4.67
CA LEU A 298 8.20 -18.86 -5.42
C LEU A 298 8.30 -20.12 -4.56
N LYS A 299 9.40 -20.26 -3.81
CA LYS A 299 9.62 -21.40 -2.93
C LYS A 299 8.51 -21.55 -1.88
N VAL A 300 8.09 -20.46 -1.26
CA VAL A 300 6.99 -20.48 -0.27
C VAL A 300 5.64 -20.75 -0.95
N GLU A 301 5.42 -20.21 -2.14
CA GLU A 301 4.22 -20.48 -2.94
C GLU A 301 4.13 -21.97 -3.30
N ASP A 302 5.21 -22.54 -3.85
CA ASP A 302 5.32 -23.95 -4.24
C ASP A 302 5.18 -24.87 -3.03
N ALA A 303 5.79 -24.53 -1.88
CA ALA A 303 5.69 -25.34 -0.67
C ALA A 303 4.23 -25.48 -0.19
N LYS A 304 3.44 -24.41 -0.28
CA LYS A 304 2.02 -24.43 0.13
C LYS A 304 1.14 -25.19 -0.85
N LEU A 305 1.37 -25.02 -2.15
CA LEU A 305 0.66 -25.79 -3.16
C LEU A 305 1.01 -27.29 -3.06
N HIS A 306 2.26 -27.60 -2.73
CA HIS A 306 2.70 -28.97 -2.49
C HIS A 306 2.07 -29.58 -1.23
N GLU A 307 1.86 -28.80 -0.16
CA GLU A 307 1.14 -29.25 1.04
C GLU A 307 -0.29 -29.68 0.71
N ILE A 308 -1.02 -28.87 -0.07
CA ILE A 308 -2.36 -29.23 -0.56
C ILE A 308 -2.30 -30.46 -1.45
N LYS A 309 -1.29 -30.56 -2.34
CA LYS A 309 -1.15 -31.69 -3.25
C LYS A 309 -0.94 -32.99 -2.49
N LEU A 310 -0.02 -33.03 -1.53
CA LEU A 310 0.20 -34.22 -0.70
C LEU A 310 -1.05 -34.63 0.06
N CYS A 311 -1.73 -33.65 0.68
CA CYS A 311 -2.97 -33.91 1.40
C CYS A 311 -4.05 -34.50 0.47
N TRP A 312 -4.18 -33.97 -0.76
CA TRP A 312 -5.10 -34.51 -1.75
C TRP A 312 -4.71 -35.91 -2.21
N ASP A 313 -3.44 -36.14 -2.55
CA ASP A 313 -2.94 -37.43 -3.03
C ASP A 313 -3.13 -38.52 -1.96
N ASP A 314 -2.87 -38.20 -0.69
CA ASP A 314 -3.06 -39.11 0.45
C ASP A 314 -4.55 -39.37 0.75
N ALA A 315 -5.39 -38.35 0.55
CA ALA A 315 -6.84 -38.41 0.74
C ALA A 315 -7.56 -39.11 -0.42
N PHE A 316 -6.94 -39.20 -1.60
CA PHE A 316 -7.61 -39.70 -2.80
C PHE A 316 -7.88 -41.22 -2.71
N PRO A 317 -9.11 -41.68 -3.00
CA PRO A 317 -9.45 -43.10 -2.90
C PRO A 317 -8.65 -43.99 -3.85
N VAL A 318 -8.18 -45.15 -3.37
CA VAL A 318 -7.24 -46.02 -4.12
C VAL A 318 -7.94 -46.78 -5.25
N ASN A 319 -9.24 -47.05 -5.12
CA ASN A 319 -10.02 -47.78 -6.12
C ASN A 319 -11.40 -47.15 -6.37
N LYS A 320 -12.02 -47.52 -7.51
CA LYS A 320 -13.29 -46.95 -7.97
C LYS A 320 -14.48 -47.23 -7.04
N ASP A 321 -14.49 -48.38 -6.38
CA ASP A 321 -15.59 -48.77 -5.48
C ASP A 321 -15.54 -48.00 -4.16
N GLU A 322 -14.34 -47.82 -3.61
CA GLU A 322 -14.06 -47.00 -2.44
C GLU A 322 -14.42 -45.53 -2.72
N LYS A 323 -14.00 -45.03 -3.89
CA LYS A 323 -14.35 -43.69 -4.36
C LYS A 323 -15.86 -43.46 -4.40
N GLN A 324 -16.61 -44.37 -5.01
CA GLN A 324 -18.07 -44.25 -5.11
C GLN A 324 -18.74 -44.30 -3.74
N THR A 325 -18.20 -45.10 -2.83
CA THR A 325 -18.66 -45.21 -1.44
C THR A 325 -18.43 -43.90 -0.69
N ILE A 326 -17.21 -43.34 -0.74
CA ILE A 326 -16.85 -42.07 -0.12
C ILE A 326 -17.70 -40.93 -0.68
N VAL A 327 -17.87 -40.83 -2.00
CA VAL A 327 -18.73 -39.82 -2.63
C VAL A 327 -20.17 -39.90 -2.12
N THR A 328 -20.71 -41.12 -2.00
CA THR A 328 -22.09 -41.33 -1.52
C THR A 328 -22.23 -40.89 -0.06
N ARG A 329 -21.26 -41.23 0.78
CA ARG A 329 -21.25 -40.87 2.21
C ARG A 329 -21.01 -39.38 2.43
N LEU A 330 -20.12 -38.74 1.66
CA LEU A 330 -19.93 -37.29 1.67
C LEU A 330 -21.23 -36.54 1.34
N LYS A 331 -22.00 -37.02 0.35
CA LYS A 331 -23.32 -36.46 0.02
C LYS A 331 -24.35 -36.64 1.15
N GLN A 332 -24.20 -37.67 2.00
CA GLN A 332 -25.04 -37.89 3.17
C GLN A 332 -24.70 -36.97 4.35
N ILE A 333 -23.44 -36.55 4.49
CA ILE A 333 -23.01 -35.58 5.52
C ILE A 333 -23.76 -34.25 5.35
N GLY A 334 -24.09 -33.87 4.11
CA GLY A 334 -25.04 -32.78 3.83
C GLY A 334 -24.53 -31.37 4.11
N THR A 335 -23.22 -31.18 4.29
CA THR A 335 -22.59 -29.85 4.38
C THR A 335 -22.16 -29.36 3.00
N GLY A 336 -22.12 -28.04 2.80
CA GLY A 336 -21.70 -27.44 1.53
C GLY A 336 -20.29 -27.87 1.10
N GLN A 337 -19.35 -27.96 2.04
CA GLN A 337 -17.98 -28.43 1.78
C GLN A 337 -17.91 -29.93 1.47
N ALA A 338 -18.72 -30.77 2.12
CA ALA A 338 -18.80 -32.20 1.79
C ALA A 338 -19.34 -32.42 0.37
N GLN A 339 -20.33 -31.63 -0.05
CA GLN A 339 -20.84 -31.64 -1.41
C GLN A 339 -19.77 -31.22 -2.42
N GLN A 340 -19.03 -30.13 -2.13
CA GLN A 340 -17.94 -29.66 -2.99
C GLN A 340 -16.82 -30.70 -3.13
N LEU A 341 -16.44 -31.38 -2.05
CA LEU A 341 -15.47 -32.47 -2.07
C LEU A 341 -15.98 -33.70 -2.85
N ALA A 342 -17.26 -34.04 -2.70
CA ALA A 342 -17.89 -35.13 -3.45
C ALA A 342 -17.92 -34.83 -4.95
N ASP A 343 -18.25 -33.59 -5.34
CA ASP A 343 -18.28 -33.17 -6.73
C ASP A 343 -16.87 -33.16 -7.34
N LEU A 344 -15.86 -32.69 -6.59
CA LEU A 344 -14.44 -32.80 -6.93
C LEU A 344 -14.04 -34.25 -7.24
N LEU A 345 -14.34 -35.19 -6.33
CA LEU A 345 -14.02 -36.60 -6.53
C LEU A 345 -14.74 -37.19 -7.75
N VAL A 346 -15.98 -36.78 -8.04
CA VAL A 346 -16.71 -37.25 -9.23
C VAL A 346 -16.07 -36.73 -10.53
N GLU A 347 -15.62 -35.48 -10.53
CA GLU A 347 -15.02 -34.81 -11.71
C GLU A 347 -13.60 -35.31 -12.04
N THR A 348 -12.86 -35.80 -11.04
CA THR A 348 -11.44 -36.18 -11.16
C THR A 348 -11.28 -37.70 -11.32
N ASN A 349 -10.52 -38.22 -12.31
CA ASN A 349 -10.33 -39.67 -12.45
C ASN A 349 -9.19 -40.19 -11.57
N ASP A 350 -8.03 -39.52 -11.63
CA ASP A 350 -6.82 -39.83 -10.88
C ASP A 350 -6.38 -38.63 -10.01
N ALA A 351 -5.68 -38.89 -8.91
CA ALA A 351 -5.24 -37.83 -7.99
C ALA A 351 -4.42 -36.72 -8.69
N GLU A 352 -3.63 -37.09 -9.70
CA GLU A 352 -2.77 -36.17 -10.46
C GLU A 352 -3.53 -35.25 -11.43
N ASP A 353 -4.81 -35.55 -11.75
CA ASP A 353 -5.57 -34.82 -12.76
C ASP A 353 -6.01 -33.42 -12.31
N ILE A 354 -5.81 -33.07 -11.03
CA ILE A 354 -6.27 -31.80 -10.48
C ILE A 354 -5.14 -30.94 -9.94
N GLU A 355 -5.19 -29.66 -10.30
CA GLU A 355 -4.25 -28.68 -9.75
C GLU A 355 -4.62 -28.32 -8.30
N PRO A 356 -3.64 -28.14 -7.40
CA PRO A 356 -3.91 -27.77 -6.00
C PRO A 356 -4.72 -26.49 -5.84
N LYS A 357 -4.59 -25.53 -6.78
CA LYS A 357 -5.39 -24.29 -6.77
C LYS A 357 -6.88 -24.57 -6.94
N THR A 358 -7.25 -25.52 -7.79
CA THR A 358 -8.64 -25.94 -8.01
C THR A 358 -9.22 -26.59 -6.75
N VAL A 359 -8.42 -27.38 -6.04
CA VAL A 359 -8.81 -27.99 -4.75
C VAL A 359 -9.12 -26.90 -3.73
N ILE A 360 -8.24 -25.89 -3.59
CA ILE A 360 -8.45 -24.76 -2.68
C ILE A 360 -9.71 -23.97 -3.07
N GLU A 361 -9.88 -23.66 -4.35
CA GLU A 361 -11.03 -22.91 -4.85
C GLU A 361 -12.36 -23.61 -4.56
N LYS A 362 -12.43 -24.92 -4.80
CA LYS A 362 -13.63 -25.70 -4.53
C LYS A 362 -13.86 -25.88 -3.03
N MET A 363 -12.83 -26.12 -2.22
CA MET A 363 -13.00 -26.38 -0.77
C MET A 363 -13.26 -25.13 0.07
N LEU A 364 -12.65 -24.00 -0.31
CA LEU A 364 -12.76 -22.74 0.43
C LEU A 364 -13.65 -21.70 -0.25
N SER A 365 -14.09 -21.95 -1.48
CA SER A 365 -14.84 -20.98 -2.31
C SER A 365 -14.13 -19.62 -2.45
N ARG A 366 -12.78 -19.65 -2.48
CA ARG A 366 -11.88 -18.49 -2.62
C ARG A 366 -10.68 -18.85 -3.46
N SER A 367 -10.14 -17.88 -4.20
CA SER A 367 -8.91 -18.09 -4.96
C SER A 367 -7.71 -18.23 -4.03
N PHE A 368 -6.70 -18.97 -4.47
CA PHE A 368 -5.44 -19.12 -3.74
C PHE A 368 -4.78 -17.77 -3.41
N ASP A 369 -4.95 -16.78 -4.29
CA ASP A 369 -4.38 -15.43 -4.13
C ASP A 369 -4.95 -14.68 -2.91
N GLU A 370 -6.14 -15.06 -2.44
CA GLU A 370 -6.81 -14.48 -1.28
C GLU A 370 -6.61 -15.28 0.02
N CYS A 371 -5.91 -16.42 -0.06
CA CYS A 371 -5.76 -17.34 1.06
C CYS A 371 -4.60 -16.95 1.98
N SER A 372 -4.83 -17.03 3.30
CA SER A 372 -3.80 -16.97 4.34
C SER A 372 -3.24 -18.35 4.69
N ASP A 373 -2.17 -18.43 5.48
CA ASP A 373 -1.62 -19.70 5.97
C ASP A 373 -2.65 -20.50 6.78
N SER A 374 -3.49 -19.79 7.54
CA SER A 374 -4.60 -20.42 8.25
C SER A 374 -5.64 -21.01 7.30
N ASP A 375 -5.83 -20.44 6.10
CA ASP A 375 -6.79 -20.95 5.13
C ASP A 375 -6.27 -22.21 4.44
N ILE A 376 -4.97 -22.26 4.13
CA ILE A 376 -4.30 -23.47 3.62
C ILE A 376 -4.44 -24.62 4.62
N GLY A 377 -4.12 -24.39 5.90
CA GLY A 377 -4.29 -25.40 6.95
C GLY A 377 -5.75 -25.79 7.24
N ARG A 378 -6.70 -24.87 7.01
CA ARG A 378 -8.14 -25.20 7.07
C ARG A 378 -8.57 -26.06 5.89
N CYS A 379 -7.99 -25.84 4.70
CA CYS A 379 -8.28 -26.64 3.52
C CYS A 379 -7.85 -28.09 3.73
N THR A 380 -6.59 -28.32 4.12
CA THR A 380 -6.07 -29.67 4.41
C THR A 380 -6.86 -30.36 5.51
N GLY A 381 -7.07 -29.67 6.64
CA GLY A 381 -7.84 -30.22 7.75
C GLY A 381 -9.30 -30.52 7.40
N ALA A 382 -9.93 -29.74 6.53
CA ALA A 382 -11.29 -30.01 6.07
C ALA A 382 -11.35 -31.25 5.16
N ILE A 383 -10.39 -31.42 4.24
CA ILE A 383 -10.29 -32.61 3.38
C ILE A 383 -10.13 -33.86 4.25
N GLU A 384 -9.15 -33.87 5.15
CA GLU A 384 -8.88 -35.00 6.04
C GLU A 384 -10.09 -35.37 6.90
N GLN A 385 -10.70 -34.38 7.57
CA GLN A 385 -11.85 -34.61 8.44
C GLN A 385 -13.07 -35.14 7.67
N LEU A 386 -13.35 -34.60 6.48
CA LEU A 386 -14.51 -35.02 5.69
C LEU A 386 -14.33 -36.43 5.14
N ILE A 387 -13.11 -36.80 4.73
CA ILE A 387 -12.82 -38.17 4.30
C ILE A 387 -12.86 -39.12 5.50
N GLU A 388 -12.25 -38.78 6.63
CA GLU A 388 -12.31 -39.61 7.83
C GLU A 388 -13.76 -39.83 8.30
N GLN A 389 -14.57 -38.76 8.30
CA GLN A 389 -16.00 -38.87 8.59
C GLN A 389 -16.72 -39.75 7.57
N ALA A 390 -16.44 -39.62 6.27
CA ALA A 390 -17.03 -40.48 5.25
C ALA A 390 -16.62 -41.95 5.43
N VAL A 391 -15.40 -42.24 5.82
CA VAL A 391 -14.94 -43.62 6.10
C VAL A 391 -15.65 -44.21 7.33
N LEU A 392 -15.81 -43.41 8.39
CA LEU A 392 -16.46 -43.82 9.64
C LEU A 392 -17.99 -43.87 9.57
N THR A 393 -18.60 -43.19 8.59
CA THR A 393 -20.06 -43.21 8.42
C THR A 393 -20.48 -44.61 7.99
N PRO A 394 -21.32 -45.32 8.77
CA PRO A 394 -21.72 -46.68 8.44
C PRO A 394 -22.40 -46.75 7.07
N GLU A 395 -22.23 -47.87 6.37
CA GLU A 395 -22.94 -48.13 5.13
C GLU A 395 -24.43 -47.83 5.31
N PRO A 396 -25.09 -47.17 4.33
CA PRO A 396 -26.51 -47.02 4.38
C PRO A 396 -27.11 -48.42 4.49
N ILE A 397 -27.67 -48.73 5.65
CA ILE A 397 -28.53 -49.89 5.81
C ILE A 397 -29.57 -49.71 4.72
N ALA A 398 -29.55 -50.61 3.73
CA ALA A 398 -30.59 -50.63 2.71
C ALA A 398 -31.92 -50.49 3.46
N PRO A 399 -32.80 -49.53 3.07
CA PRO A 399 -34.08 -49.40 3.74
C PRO A 399 -34.67 -50.80 3.81
N PRO A 400 -35.13 -51.25 5.00
CA PRO A 400 -35.71 -52.58 5.10
C PRO A 400 -36.72 -52.68 3.97
N ILE A 401 -36.63 -53.73 3.16
CA ILE A 401 -37.54 -54.00 2.06
C ILE A 401 -38.93 -53.74 2.62
N THR A 402 -39.51 -52.59 2.28
CA THR A 402 -40.87 -52.27 2.66
C THR A 402 -41.69 -53.35 2.01
N PRO A 403 -42.50 -54.11 2.77
CA PRO A 403 -43.59 -54.85 2.17
C PRO A 403 -44.35 -53.86 1.29
N LEU A 404 -44.79 -54.33 0.12
CA LEU A 404 -45.66 -53.64 -0.82
C LEU A 404 -46.62 -52.66 -0.10
N PRO A 405 -46.88 -51.48 -0.67
CA PRO A 405 -47.59 -50.42 0.03
C PRO A 405 -48.94 -50.92 0.53
N ILE A 406 -49.07 -51.02 1.86
CA ILE A 406 -50.39 -51.02 2.49
C ILE A 406 -50.90 -49.59 2.32
N ILE A 407 -51.83 -49.45 1.39
CA ILE A 407 -52.63 -48.25 1.17
C ILE A 407 -53.18 -47.83 2.54
N PRO A 408 -52.88 -46.64 3.05
CA PRO A 408 -53.55 -46.15 4.25
C PRO A 408 -55.05 -46.03 3.95
N PRO A 409 -55.96 -46.43 4.86
CA PRO A 409 -57.37 -46.14 4.68
C PRO A 409 -57.52 -44.61 4.54
N PRO A 410 -58.46 -44.13 3.70
CA PRO A 410 -58.60 -42.71 3.45
C PRO A 410 -58.83 -41.97 4.75
N ILE A 411 -58.09 -40.88 4.96
CA ILE A 411 -58.39 -39.91 6.01
C ILE A 411 -59.73 -39.28 5.61
N ILE A 412 -60.80 -39.72 6.25
CA ILE A 412 -62.11 -39.07 6.16
C ILE A 412 -62.00 -37.80 7.00
N THR A 413 -61.72 -36.67 6.36
CA THR A 413 -62.03 -35.37 6.95
C THR A 413 -63.56 -35.28 7.08
N PRO A 414 -64.12 -35.01 8.28
CA PRO A 414 -65.56 -34.87 8.43
C PRO A 414 -66.02 -33.68 7.58
N ASN A 415 -66.86 -33.95 6.58
CA ASN A 415 -67.52 -32.91 5.82
C ASN A 415 -68.53 -32.22 6.77
N PRO A 416 -68.40 -30.91 7.06
CA PRO A 416 -69.28 -30.20 7.99
C PRO A 416 -70.76 -30.27 7.59
N GLU A 417 -71.04 -30.44 6.29
CA GLU A 417 -72.41 -30.58 5.78
C GLU A 417 -73.04 -31.94 6.14
N LEU A 418 -72.23 -33.00 6.29
CA LEU A 418 -72.70 -34.34 6.70
C LEU A 418 -72.96 -34.43 8.22
N GLU A 419 -72.23 -33.68 9.04
CA GLU A 419 -72.47 -33.62 10.49
C GLU A 419 -73.81 -32.95 10.83
N GLY A 420 -74.21 -31.93 10.06
CA GLY A 420 -75.53 -31.30 10.17
C GLY A 420 -76.66 -32.29 9.94
N ILE A 421 -76.58 -33.06 8.83
CA ILE A 421 -77.58 -34.06 8.45
C ILE A 421 -77.65 -35.20 9.49
N VAL A 422 -76.50 -35.68 9.97
CA VAL A 422 -76.45 -36.76 10.98
C VAL A 422 -77.07 -36.31 12.31
N ASN A 423 -76.89 -35.06 12.71
CA ASN A 423 -77.49 -34.52 13.93
C ASN A 423 -79.00 -34.30 13.79
N GLU A 424 -79.48 -33.88 12.61
CA GLU A 424 -80.90 -33.72 12.32
C GLU A 424 -81.63 -35.08 12.30
N ILE A 425 -81.00 -36.10 11.70
CA ILE A 425 -81.49 -37.49 11.73
C ILE A 425 -81.55 -38.04 13.17
N ARG A 426 -80.52 -37.79 13.99
CA ARG A 426 -80.52 -38.18 15.42
C ARG A 426 -81.64 -37.48 16.19
N TYR A 427 -81.90 -36.21 15.90
CA TYR A 427 -82.99 -35.46 16.54
C TYR A 427 -84.36 -36.06 16.18
N ILE A 428 -84.63 -36.31 14.89
CA ILE A 428 -85.88 -36.93 14.41
C ILE A 428 -86.10 -38.30 15.05
N PHE A 429 -85.05 -39.13 15.15
CA PHE A 429 -85.16 -40.45 15.78
C PHE A 429 -85.39 -40.37 17.28
N SER A 430 -84.74 -39.43 17.99
CA SER A 430 -84.98 -39.21 19.41
C SER A 430 -86.41 -38.73 19.71
N ALA A 431 -86.99 -37.93 18.81
CA ALA A 431 -88.36 -37.44 18.92
C ALA A 431 -89.42 -38.50 18.58
N SER A 432 -89.08 -39.49 17.75
CA SER A 432 -90.03 -40.50 17.23
C SER A 432 -90.51 -41.55 18.25
N LYS A 433 -89.93 -41.63 19.45
CA LYS A 433 -90.21 -42.64 20.50
C LYS A 433 -90.19 -44.11 20.02
N LEU A 434 -89.51 -44.41 18.91
CA LEU A 434 -89.39 -45.76 18.39
C LEU A 434 -88.35 -46.58 19.17
N PRO A 435 -88.57 -47.89 19.39
CA PRO A 435 -87.55 -48.77 19.97
C PRO A 435 -86.28 -48.80 19.11
N LYS A 436 -85.12 -48.80 19.77
CA LYS A 436 -83.79 -48.68 19.14
C LYS A 436 -83.55 -49.69 18.01
N GLU A 437 -84.09 -50.90 18.15
CA GLU A 437 -83.99 -51.99 17.17
C GLU A 437 -84.74 -51.68 15.87
N LYS A 438 -85.91 -51.02 15.95
CA LYS A 438 -86.66 -50.60 14.75
C LYS A 438 -85.96 -49.45 14.01
N ILE A 439 -85.33 -48.53 14.75
CA ILE A 439 -84.57 -47.43 14.16
C ILE A 439 -83.37 -47.96 13.36
N ILE A 440 -82.65 -48.94 13.91
CA ILE A 440 -81.52 -49.58 13.24
C ILE A 440 -81.97 -50.30 11.95
N ASN A 441 -83.10 -51.01 11.98
CA ASN A 441 -83.63 -51.67 10.79
C ASN A 441 -84.04 -50.68 9.68
N VAL A 442 -84.67 -49.55 10.03
CA VAL A 442 -85.05 -48.52 9.05
C VAL A 442 -83.80 -47.87 8.45
N LEU A 443 -82.80 -47.54 9.27
CA LEU A 443 -81.52 -46.98 8.80
C LEU A 443 -80.79 -47.94 7.85
N ASN A 444 -80.77 -49.24 8.18
CA ASN A 444 -80.16 -50.25 7.33
C ASN A 444 -80.91 -50.42 5.99
N GLN A 445 -82.25 -50.35 5.99
CA GLN A 445 -83.04 -50.39 4.76
C GLN A 445 -82.79 -49.17 3.86
N VAL A 446 -82.73 -47.96 4.44
CA VAL A 446 -82.41 -46.74 3.69
C VAL A 446 -80.99 -46.77 3.13
N LEU A 447 -80.02 -47.27 3.90
CA LEU A 447 -78.62 -47.44 3.45
C LEU A 447 -78.48 -48.51 2.36
N GLN A 448 -79.29 -49.57 2.39
CA GLN A 448 -79.33 -50.58 1.33
C GLN A 448 -79.88 -49.99 0.02
N HIS A 449 -80.95 -49.18 0.09
CA HIS A 449 -81.49 -48.50 -1.08
C HIS A 449 -80.57 -47.42 -1.69
N TYR A 450 -79.54 -46.99 -0.96
CA TYR A 450 -78.54 -46.03 -1.45
C TYR A 450 -77.29 -46.70 -2.04
N ARG A 451 -77.13 -48.03 -1.84
CA ARG A 451 -75.99 -48.82 -2.32
C ARG A 451 -76.28 -49.56 -3.62
N ASP A 452 -77.55 -49.76 -3.96
CA ASP A 452 -78.04 -50.14 -5.29
C ASP A 452 -78.28 -48.86 -6.11
#